data_AF-A0A382QRT6-F1
#
_entry.id   AF-A0A382QRT6-F1
#
_cell.length_a   1.000
_cell.length_b   1.000
_cell.length_c   1.000
_cell.angle_alpha   90.00
_cell.angle_beta   90.00
_cell.angle_gamma   90.00
#
_symmetry.space_group_name_H-M   'P 1'
#
loop_
_entity.id
_entity.type
_entity.pdbx_description
1 polymer ?
#
loop_
_entity_poly.entity_id
_entity_poly.type
_entity_poly.pdbx_seq_one_letter_code
_entity_poly.pdbx_strand_id
1 'polypeptide(L)'
;VFGDIEFTCDMEARTARVVVPDVARMDLSPIRNPVTGKPHRAQIRLPAGWEYRSAEMASAAAVGTGKIQFDCDSRYGFLTSVAYGPHGIIDQR
;
A
#
# COMPACT_ATOMS: atom_id res chain seq x y z
N VAL A 1 1.40 -19.85 -8.65
CA VAL A 1 0.38 -19.71 -9.70
C VAL A 1 0.77 -18.52 -10.57
N PHE A 2 0.60 -18.60 -11.88
CA PHE A 2 0.65 -17.43 -12.76
C PHE A 2 -0.80 -17.05 -13.07
N GLY A 3 -1.14 -15.78 -12.96
CA GLY A 3 -2.52 -15.31 -13.13
C GLY A 3 -2.59 -13.81 -13.21
N ASP A 4 -3.76 -13.31 -13.59
CA ASP A 4 -4.02 -11.89 -13.74
C ASP A 4 -4.00 -11.17 -12.39
N ILE A 5 -3.58 -9.91 -12.43
CA ILE A 5 -3.54 -9.02 -11.27
C ILE A 5 -4.37 -7.79 -11.62
N GLU A 6 -5.49 -7.60 -10.94
CA GLU A 6 -6.21 -6.33 -10.98
C GLU A 6 -5.52 -5.36 -10.03
N PHE A 7 -5.11 -4.20 -10.55
CA PHE A 7 -4.39 -3.19 -9.79
C PHE A 7 -4.94 -1.80 -10.05
N THR A 8 -5.31 -1.08 -8.99
CA THR A 8 -5.59 0.35 -9.03
C THR A 8 -4.85 1.06 -7.91
N CYS A 9 -4.40 2.28 -8.17
CA CYS A 9 -3.67 3.10 -7.21
C CYS A 9 -3.91 4.58 -7.50
N ASP A 10 -4.43 5.30 -6.51
CA ASP A 10 -4.55 6.74 -6.50
C ASP A 10 -3.79 7.27 -5.28
N MET A 11 -2.59 7.80 -5.54
CA MET A 11 -1.71 8.38 -4.53
C MET A 11 -2.34 9.59 -3.83
N GLU A 12 -3.10 10.42 -4.56
CA GLU A 12 -3.67 11.64 -4.00
C GLU A 12 -4.92 11.35 -3.17
N ALA A 13 -5.75 10.40 -3.60
CA ALA A 13 -6.86 9.90 -2.80
C ALA A 13 -6.42 8.93 -1.68
N ARG A 14 -5.18 8.44 -1.70
CA ARG A 14 -4.65 7.38 -0.80
C ARG A 14 -5.53 6.13 -0.83
N THR A 15 -5.94 5.75 -2.02
CA THR A 15 -6.70 4.53 -2.27
C THR A 15 -5.94 3.62 -3.21
N ALA A 16 -6.01 2.32 -2.96
CA ALA A 16 -5.47 1.33 -3.87
C ALA A 16 -6.25 0.04 -3.72
N ARG A 17 -6.20 -0.79 -4.76
CA ARG A 17 -6.76 -2.13 -4.72
C ARG A 17 -5.88 -3.07 -5.51
N VAL A 18 -5.64 -4.23 -4.92
CA VAL A 18 -4.95 -5.35 -5.56
C VAL A 18 -5.80 -6.58 -5.41
N VAL A 19 -6.10 -7.26 -6.51
CA VAL A 19 -6.80 -8.55 -6.50
C VAL A 19 -6.01 -9.53 -7.36
N VAL A 20 -5.68 -10.66 -6.74
CA VAL A 20 -5.18 -11.85 -7.44
C VAL A 20 -6.25 -12.93 -7.22
N PRO A 21 -7.05 -13.27 -8.25
CA PRO A 21 -8.15 -14.21 -8.12
C PRO A 21 -7.74 -15.51 -7.42
N ASP A 22 -8.57 -15.96 -6.48
CA ASP A 22 -8.37 -17.17 -5.66
C ASP A 22 -7.11 -17.21 -4.78
N VAL A 23 -6.33 -16.12 -4.72
CA VAL A 23 -5.07 -16.02 -3.95
C VAL A 23 -5.15 -14.98 -2.85
N ALA A 24 -5.44 -13.72 -3.20
CA ALA A 24 -5.43 -12.62 -2.25
C ALA A 24 -6.16 -11.39 -2.77
N ARG A 25 -6.62 -10.57 -1.82
CA ARG A 25 -7.13 -9.23 -2.06
C ARG A 25 -6.57 -8.27 -1.01
N MET A 26 -6.28 -7.05 -1.43
CA MET A 26 -5.92 -5.95 -0.55
C MET A 26 -6.60 -4.66 -1.02
N ASP A 27 -7.09 -3.88 -0.07
CA ASP A 27 -7.62 -2.54 -0.27
C ASP A 27 -6.88 -1.56 0.65
N LEU A 28 -6.51 -0.40 0.10
CA LEU A 28 -6.01 0.74 0.87
C LEU A 28 -7.06 1.85 0.86
N SER A 29 -7.21 2.51 2.00
CA SER A 29 -8.06 3.68 2.18
C SER A 29 -7.35 4.75 3.01
N PRO A 30 -7.78 6.02 2.95
CA PRO A 30 -7.21 7.05 3.82
C PRO A 30 -7.27 6.67 5.29
N ILE A 31 -6.17 6.92 6.01
CA ILE A 31 -6.24 6.98 7.47
C ILE A 31 -7.27 8.04 7.91
N ARG A 32 -7.89 7.85 9.07
CA ARG A 32 -8.92 8.75 9.58
C ARG A 32 -8.40 9.56 10.76
N ASN A 33 -8.85 10.81 10.83
CA ASN A 33 -8.64 11.61 12.03
C ASN A 33 -9.43 10.99 13.20
N PRO A 34 -8.81 10.70 14.35
CA PRO A 34 -9.46 9.95 15.44
C PRO A 34 -10.57 10.73 16.14
N VAL A 35 -10.62 12.06 15.98
CA VAL A 35 -11.65 12.93 16.58
C VAL A 35 -12.82 13.15 15.63
N THR A 36 -12.55 13.40 14.35
CA THR A 36 -13.59 13.80 13.38
C THR A 36 -14.03 12.69 12.43
N GLY A 37 -13.28 11.58 12.36
CA GLY A 37 -13.53 10.47 11.42
C GLY A 37 -13.26 10.81 9.94
N LYS A 38 -12.94 12.07 9.62
CA LYS A 38 -12.65 12.56 8.27
C LYS A 38 -11.33 11.99 7.74
N PRO A 39 -11.18 11.84 6.42
CA PRO A 39 -9.89 11.48 5.82
C PRO A 39 -8.78 12.39 6.32
N HIS A 40 -7.70 11.79 6.80
CA HIS A 40 -6.48 12.44 7.22
C HIS A 40 -5.36 12.08 6.23
N ARG A 41 -4.33 12.92 6.17
CA ARG A 41 -3.15 12.70 5.33
C ARG A 41 -1.93 12.85 6.20
N ALA A 42 -1.11 11.80 6.20
CA ALA A 42 0.21 11.79 6.80
C ALA A 42 1.18 11.17 5.79
N GLN A 43 2.40 11.69 5.76
CA GLN A 43 3.43 11.22 4.85
C GLN A 43 4.72 10.99 5.63
N ILE A 44 5.35 9.84 5.41
CA ILE A 44 6.68 9.56 5.94
C ILE A 44 7.69 9.83 4.83
N ARG A 45 8.70 10.65 5.14
CA ARG A 45 9.84 10.91 4.25
C ARG A 45 11.11 10.37 4.88
N LEU A 46 11.80 9.51 4.14
CA LEU A 46 13.07 8.90 4.54
C LEU A 46 14.12 9.30 3.49
N PRO A 47 14.85 10.42 3.67
CA PRO A 47 15.80 10.92 2.67
C PRO A 47 16.84 9.88 2.25
N ALA A 48 17.33 9.10 3.21
CA ALA A 48 18.26 7.98 2.98
C ALA A 48 17.59 6.60 3.16
N GLY A 49 16.27 6.51 3.00
CA GLY A 49 15.51 5.28 3.21
C GLY A 49 15.89 4.15 2.25
N TRP A 50 15.83 2.90 2.68
CA TRP A 50 16.05 1.77 1.77
C TRP A 50 14.77 1.30 1.08
N GLU A 51 13.64 1.37 1.78
CA GLU A 51 12.33 0.88 1.33
C GLU A 51 11.55 1.93 0.52
N TYR A 52 11.66 3.21 0.86
CA TYR A 52 11.08 4.28 0.06
C TYR A 52 11.74 5.61 0.42
N ARG A 53 11.62 6.60 -0.47
CA ARG A 53 11.96 8.01 -0.18
C ARG A 53 10.79 8.75 0.43
N SER A 54 9.57 8.49 -0.06
CA SER A 54 8.32 9.04 0.47
C SER A 54 7.19 8.03 0.38
N ALA A 55 6.35 7.97 1.41
CA ALA A 55 5.19 7.11 1.43
C ALA A 55 3.97 7.85 2.02
N GLU A 56 2.84 7.77 1.33
CA GLU A 56 1.54 8.23 1.82
C GLU A 56 0.95 7.18 2.73
N MET A 57 0.57 7.56 3.95
CA MET A 57 0.05 6.63 4.94
C MET A 57 -1.42 6.28 4.67
N ALA A 58 -1.75 5.00 4.75
CA ALA A 58 -3.08 4.46 4.50
C ALA A 58 -3.47 3.42 5.56
N SER A 59 -4.77 3.16 5.66
CA SER A 59 -5.33 2.01 6.36
C SER A 59 -5.50 0.87 5.37
N ALA A 60 -5.02 -0.32 5.72
CA ALA A 60 -5.05 -1.51 4.89
C ALA A 60 -6.03 -2.55 5.43
N ALA A 61 -6.81 -3.13 4.52
CA ALA A 61 -7.50 -4.39 4.74
C ALA A 61 -7.01 -5.40 3.69
N ALA A 62 -6.75 -6.63 4.11
CA ALA A 62 -6.21 -7.66 3.23
C ALA A 62 -6.67 -9.05 3.65
N VAL A 63 -7.03 -9.87 2.67
CA VAL A 63 -7.42 -11.26 2.84
C VAL A 63 -6.56 -12.11 1.92
N GLY A 64 -5.94 -13.15 2.48
CA GLY A 64 -5.19 -14.16 1.76
C GLY A 64 -5.86 -15.53 1.90
N THR A 65 -5.88 -16.29 0.81
CA THR A 65 -6.51 -17.62 0.72
C THR A 65 -5.47 -18.71 0.42
N GLY A 66 -5.91 -19.97 0.50
CA GLY A 66 -5.06 -21.12 0.17
C GLY A 66 -3.88 -21.27 1.14
N LYS A 67 -2.66 -21.34 0.59
CA LYS A 67 -1.43 -21.55 1.39
C LYS A 67 -0.92 -20.29 2.10
N ILE A 68 -1.43 -19.11 1.75
CA ILE A 68 -1.06 -17.83 2.36
C ILE A 68 -2.30 -17.26 3.04
N GLN A 69 -2.68 -17.86 4.17
CA GLN A 69 -3.91 -17.51 4.87
C GLN A 69 -3.67 -16.36 5.86
N PHE A 70 -4.38 -15.26 5.67
CA PHE A 70 -4.47 -14.16 6.63
C PHE A 70 -5.77 -13.41 6.41
N ASP A 71 -6.24 -12.76 7.47
CA ASP A 71 -7.36 -11.84 7.43
C ASP A 71 -7.00 -10.65 8.32
N CYS A 72 -6.86 -9.50 7.69
CA CYS A 72 -6.42 -8.27 8.33
C CYS A 72 -7.37 -7.15 7.95
N ASP A 73 -7.86 -6.46 8.96
CA ASP A 73 -8.63 -5.23 8.78
C ASP A 73 -7.97 -4.10 9.57
N SER A 74 -8.03 -2.90 9.02
CA SER A 74 -7.58 -1.65 9.63
C SER A 74 -6.13 -1.70 10.14
N ARG A 75 -5.22 -2.22 9.31
CA ARG A 75 -3.78 -2.31 9.59
C ARG A 75 -3.00 -1.20 8.90
N TYR A 76 -1.72 -1.09 9.25
CA TYR A 76 -0.79 -0.17 8.59
C TYR A 76 -0.66 -0.53 7.11
N GLY A 77 -0.79 0.48 6.25
CA GLY A 77 -0.46 0.39 4.84
C GLY A 77 0.12 1.72 4.37
N PHE A 78 0.74 1.70 3.20
CA PHE A 78 1.22 2.91 2.57
C PHE A 78 1.24 2.79 1.05
N LEU A 79 1.26 3.93 0.37
CA LEU A 79 1.46 4.03 -1.06
C LEU A 79 2.76 4.78 -1.34
N THR A 80 3.55 4.27 -2.27
CA THR A 80 4.82 4.90 -2.68
C THR A 80 5.05 4.70 -4.17
N SER A 81 5.73 5.67 -4.79
CA SER A 81 6.34 5.49 -6.10
C SER A 81 7.82 5.22 -5.88
N VAL A 82 8.27 4.05 -6.33
CA VAL A 82 9.67 3.62 -6.17
C VAL A 82 10.07 2.76 -7.35
N ALA A 83 11.33 2.93 -7.79
CA ALA A 83 11.99 2.00 -8.69
C ALA A 83 13.14 1.34 -7.93
N TYR A 84 13.23 0.01 -8.01
CA TYR A 84 14.30 -0.76 -7.37
C TYR A 84 15.26 -1.32 -8.42
N GLY A 85 16.55 -1.29 -8.10
CA GLY A 85 17.62 -1.96 -8.82
C GLY A 85 18.45 -2.85 -7.89
N PRO A 86 19.51 -3.49 -8.40
CA PRO A 86 20.36 -4.41 -7.63
C PRO A 86 21.02 -3.78 -6.39
N HIS A 87 21.13 -2.45 -6.37
CA HIS A 87 21.76 -1.68 -5.29
C HIS A 87 20.77 -0.82 -4.51
N GLY A 88 19.47 -1.13 -4.60
CA GLY A 88 18.41 -0.43 -3.86
C GLY A 88 17.60 0.53 -4.72
N ILE A 89 17.13 1.60 -4.11
CA ILE A 89 16.29 2.60 -4.78
C ILE A 89 17.10 3.28 -5.89
N ILE A 90 16.54 3.25 -7.10
CA ILE A 90 17.00 4.04 -8.22
C ILE A 90 16.34 5.41 -8.07
N ASP A 91 17.15 6.45 -7.88
CA ASP A 91 16.64 7.81 -7.81
C ASP A 91 15.98 8.18 -9.15
N GLN A 92 14.68 8.48 -9.10
CA GLN A 92 13.94 8.93 -10.26
C GLN A 92 14.41 10.35 -10.59
N ARG A 93 15.07 10.50 -11.75
CA ARG A 93 15.51 11.78 -12.29
C ARG A 93 14.34 12.65 -12.71
#